data_AF-A0AAD7JCB3-F1
#
_entry.id   AF-A0AAD7JCB3-F1
#
_cell.length_a   1.000
_cell.length_b   1.000
_cell.length_c   1.000
_cell.angle_alpha   90.00
_cell.angle_beta   90.00
_cell.angle_gamma   90.00
#
_symmetry.space_group_name_H-M   'P 1'
#
loop_
_entity.id
_entity.type
_entity.pdbx_description
1 polymer ?
#
loop_
_entity_poly.entity_id
_entity_poly.type
_entity_poly.pdbx_seq_one_letter_code
_entity_poly.pdbx_strand_id
1 'polypeptide(L)'
;MATTEVPKSRPTPRRRASDVYKQRNRNLLMYSSAVIIATLGVTYASVPLYRMFCAATGFAGTPNVDGRFEAERLVPVQGAQRIKVHFNADRAESLPWTFTPQQRFVTVLPGETSLAFYTAKNNSKQDIIGIATYNVTPDRVAPYFSKVECFCFEEQKLLAGEEVDMPLLFFIDKDILDDPACRNIDDVVLSYTFFRARRNQKGHLEPDAAENEVQTSMGFGEYEHAPKAEVRNGKDSSNTKS
;
A
#
# COMPACT_ATOMS: atom_id res chain seq x y z
N MET A 1 6.90 -89.89 51.25
CA MET A 1 7.91 -88.81 51.35
C MET A 1 7.23 -87.51 50.97
N ALA A 2 6.97 -86.66 51.97
CA ALA A 2 6.39 -85.33 51.74
C ALA A 2 7.49 -84.38 51.25
N THR A 3 7.39 -83.90 50.02
CA THR A 3 8.20 -82.77 49.54
C THR A 3 7.44 -81.49 49.84
N THR A 4 7.97 -80.73 50.79
CA THR A 4 7.48 -79.45 51.27
C THR A 4 7.45 -78.41 50.14
N GLU A 5 6.28 -77.88 49.80
CA GLU A 5 6.13 -76.75 48.89
C GLU A 5 6.62 -75.45 49.56
N VAL A 6 7.52 -74.74 48.89
CA VAL A 6 7.96 -73.39 49.26
C VAL A 6 6.86 -72.39 48.82
N PRO A 7 6.28 -71.55 49.72
CA PRO A 7 5.24 -70.63 49.31
C PRO A 7 5.84 -69.46 48.50
N LYS A 8 5.44 -69.39 47.24
CA LYS A 8 5.69 -68.28 46.31
C LYS A 8 5.19 -66.97 46.93
N SER A 9 6.10 -66.07 47.27
CA SER A 9 5.79 -64.78 47.89
C SER A 9 4.84 -63.98 47.00
N ARG A 10 3.69 -63.59 47.55
CA ARG A 10 2.67 -62.82 46.83
C ARG A 10 3.14 -61.36 46.70
N PRO A 11 3.09 -60.75 45.50
CA PRO A 11 3.43 -59.34 45.35
C PRO A 11 2.42 -58.46 46.10
N THR A 12 2.92 -57.50 46.87
CA THR A 12 2.11 -56.62 47.72
C THR A 12 1.16 -55.73 46.90
N PRO A 13 -0.09 -55.51 47.36
CA PRO A 13 -1.15 -54.83 46.61
C PRO A 13 -0.81 -53.37 46.22
N ARG A 14 0.14 -52.76 46.94
CA ARG A 14 0.58 -51.38 46.72
C ARG A 14 1.30 -51.18 45.37
N ARG A 15 1.98 -52.21 44.83
CA ARG A 15 2.65 -52.13 43.51
C ARG A 15 1.66 -52.15 42.33
N ARG A 16 0.58 -52.93 42.42
CA ARG A 16 -0.44 -53.01 41.34
C ARG A 16 -1.18 -51.70 41.11
N ALA A 17 -1.52 -50.97 42.20
CA ALA A 17 -2.20 -49.70 42.08
C ALA A 17 -1.32 -48.63 41.38
N SER A 18 -0.04 -48.53 41.75
CA SER A 18 0.88 -47.57 41.14
C SER A 18 1.11 -47.81 39.65
N ASP A 19 1.13 -49.07 39.21
CA ASP A 19 1.33 -49.42 37.80
C ASP A 19 0.12 -49.02 36.94
N VAL A 20 -1.11 -49.18 37.46
CA VAL A 20 -2.34 -48.72 36.79
C VAL A 20 -2.38 -47.19 36.68
N TYR A 21 -2.02 -46.46 37.75
CA TYR A 21 -1.94 -44.99 37.70
C TYR A 21 -0.85 -44.51 36.74
N LYS A 22 0.30 -45.18 36.69
CA LYS A 22 1.40 -44.85 35.78
C LYS A 22 1.02 -45.05 34.32
N GLN A 23 0.27 -46.11 34.02
CA GLN A 23 -0.22 -46.38 32.67
C GLN A 23 -1.32 -45.40 32.24
N ARG A 24 -2.25 -45.04 33.15
CA ARG A 24 -3.27 -44.01 32.89
C ARG A 24 -2.65 -42.63 32.70
N ASN A 25 -1.68 -42.25 33.54
CA ASN A 25 -0.98 -40.97 33.40
C ASN A 25 -0.16 -40.92 32.11
N ARG A 26 0.46 -42.02 31.68
CA ARG A 26 1.18 -42.09 30.40
C ARG A 26 0.25 -41.89 29.22
N ASN A 27 -0.90 -42.56 29.21
CA ASN A 27 -1.90 -42.38 28.15
C ASN A 27 -2.43 -40.95 28.14
N LEU A 28 -2.74 -40.39 29.31
CA LEU A 28 -3.24 -39.02 29.44
C LEU A 28 -2.20 -37.98 28.98
N LEU A 29 -0.92 -38.20 29.27
CA LEU A 29 0.18 -37.38 28.74
C LEU A 29 0.30 -37.49 27.21
N MET A 30 0.15 -38.69 26.63
CA MET A 30 0.18 -38.87 25.18
C MET A 30 -1.01 -38.20 24.48
N TYR A 31 -2.22 -38.32 25.04
CA TYR A 31 -3.40 -37.66 24.46
C TYR A 31 -3.33 -36.14 24.58
N SER A 32 -2.94 -35.62 25.75
CA SER A 32 -2.82 -34.17 25.95
C SER A 32 -1.71 -33.56 25.08
N SER A 33 -0.56 -34.23 24.93
CA SER A 33 0.50 -33.74 24.04
C SER A 33 0.08 -33.76 22.57
N ALA A 34 -0.63 -34.81 22.12
CA ALA A 34 -1.16 -34.89 20.76
C ALA A 34 -2.13 -33.73 20.45
N VAL A 35 -3.02 -33.40 21.38
CA VAL A 35 -3.97 -32.28 21.22
C VAL A 35 -3.25 -30.93 21.13
N ILE A 36 -2.22 -30.72 21.96
CA ILE A 36 -1.43 -29.48 21.94
C ILE A 36 -0.70 -29.34 20.60
N ILE A 37 -0.03 -30.39 20.13
CA ILE A 37 0.69 -30.37 18.85
C ILE A 37 -0.28 -30.15 17.69
N ALA A 38 -1.44 -30.81 17.70
CA ALA A 38 -2.46 -30.63 16.65
C ALA A 38 -2.97 -29.18 16.61
N THR A 39 -3.27 -28.59 17.78
CA THR A 39 -3.79 -27.21 17.86
C THR A 39 -2.74 -26.20 17.36
N LEU A 40 -1.48 -26.40 17.73
CA LEU A 40 -0.37 -25.57 17.23
C LEU A 40 -0.19 -25.72 15.71
N GLY A 41 -0.26 -26.95 15.20
CA GLY A 41 -0.18 -27.24 13.77
C GLY A 41 -1.29 -26.56 12.97
N VAL A 42 -2.54 -26.64 13.44
CA VAL A 42 -3.70 -25.99 12.80
C VAL A 42 -3.56 -24.46 12.82
N THR A 43 -3.13 -23.88 13.95
CA THR A 43 -2.97 -22.43 14.06
C THR A 43 -1.88 -21.91 13.12
N TYR A 44 -0.75 -22.63 13.02
CA TYR A 44 0.33 -22.28 12.09
C TYR A 44 -0.09 -22.46 10.62
N ALA A 45 -0.84 -23.52 10.29
CA ALA A 45 -1.31 -23.80 8.93
C ALA A 45 -2.47 -22.90 8.48
N SER A 46 -3.22 -22.29 9.40
CA SER A 46 -4.36 -21.43 9.07
C SER A 46 -3.95 -20.20 8.25
N VAL A 47 -2.81 -19.57 8.58
CA VAL A 47 -2.32 -18.38 7.86
C VAL A 47 -1.98 -18.67 6.38
N PRO A 48 -1.14 -19.65 6.03
CA PRO A 48 -0.84 -19.93 4.62
C PRO A 48 -2.05 -20.46 3.85
N LEU A 49 -2.94 -21.25 4.50
CA LEU A 49 -4.15 -21.75 3.87
C LEU A 49 -5.15 -20.62 3.58
N TYR A 50 -5.29 -19.66 4.50
CA TYR A 50 -6.07 -18.44 4.28
C TYR A 50 -5.47 -17.59 3.16
N ARG A 51 -4.13 -17.44 3.12
CA ARG A 51 -3.45 -16.73 2.01
C ARG A 51 -3.68 -17.40 0.66
N MET A 52 -3.60 -18.73 0.58
CA MET A 52 -3.91 -19.47 -0.65
C MET A 52 -5.36 -19.28 -1.09
N PHE A 53 -6.30 -19.30 -0.14
CA PHE A 53 -7.70 -19.06 -0.43
C PHE A 53 -7.94 -17.61 -0.89
N CYS A 54 -7.37 -16.63 -0.19
CA CYS A 54 -7.43 -15.20 -0.53
C CYS A 54 -6.78 -14.88 -1.87
N ALA A 55 -5.69 -15.57 -2.23
CA ALA A 55 -5.10 -15.49 -3.56
C ALA A 55 -6.07 -16.08 -4.59
N ALA A 56 -6.47 -17.35 -4.46
CA ALA A 56 -7.31 -18.02 -5.46
C ALA A 56 -8.68 -17.35 -5.69
N THR A 57 -9.27 -16.73 -4.66
CA THR A 57 -10.61 -16.13 -4.72
C THR A 57 -10.61 -14.60 -4.81
N GLY A 58 -9.49 -13.93 -4.56
CA GLY A 58 -9.41 -12.46 -4.48
C GLY A 58 -10.20 -11.84 -3.31
N PHE A 59 -10.61 -12.64 -2.32
CA PHE A 59 -11.41 -12.19 -1.19
C PHE A 59 -10.61 -11.22 -0.30
N ALA A 60 -11.23 -10.09 0.09
CA ALA A 60 -10.62 -8.98 0.85
C ALA A 60 -9.58 -8.12 0.11
N GLY A 61 -9.59 -8.12 -1.23
CA GLY A 61 -8.78 -7.20 -2.03
C GLY A 61 -7.29 -7.53 -2.06
N THR A 62 -6.89 -8.73 -1.61
CA THR A 62 -5.58 -9.28 -1.96
C THR A 62 -5.51 -9.40 -3.47
N PRO A 63 -4.60 -8.65 -4.13
CA PRO A 63 -4.49 -8.73 -5.57
C PRO A 63 -4.09 -10.16 -5.93
N ASN A 64 -4.86 -10.78 -6.82
CA ASN A 64 -4.28 -11.79 -7.68
C ASN A 64 -3.05 -11.13 -8.32
N VAL A 65 -1.87 -11.71 -8.09
CA VAL A 65 -0.66 -11.34 -8.84
C VAL A 65 -0.84 -11.59 -10.34
N ASP A 66 -1.91 -12.28 -10.71
CA ASP A 66 -2.43 -12.43 -12.05
C ASP A 66 -3.40 -11.27 -12.38
N GLY A 67 -3.02 -10.42 -13.33
CA GLY A 67 -3.95 -9.49 -13.93
C GLY A 67 -3.32 -8.25 -14.52
N ARG A 68 -3.03 -7.23 -13.70
CA ARG A 68 -2.81 -5.87 -14.26
C ARG A 68 -1.49 -5.69 -15.00
N PHE A 69 -0.44 -6.44 -14.67
CA PHE A 69 0.89 -6.33 -15.30
C PHE A 69 1.33 -7.61 -16.00
N GLU A 70 0.41 -8.54 -16.29
CA GLU A 70 0.75 -9.74 -17.05
C GLU A 70 1.17 -9.36 -18.48
N ALA A 71 2.20 -10.03 -18.98
CA ALA A 71 2.72 -9.82 -20.34
C ALA A 71 1.62 -9.95 -21.42
N GLU A 72 0.57 -10.73 -21.15
CA GLU A 72 -0.57 -10.92 -22.06
C GLU A 72 -1.52 -9.70 -22.15
N ARG A 73 -1.54 -8.83 -21.13
CA ARG A 73 -2.30 -7.56 -21.16
C ARG A 73 -1.54 -6.40 -21.82
N LEU A 74 -0.22 -6.53 -21.93
CA LEU A 74 0.68 -5.55 -22.56
C LEU A 74 0.83 -5.78 -24.08
N VAL A 75 -0.03 -6.62 -24.67
CA VAL A 75 -0.07 -6.86 -26.11
C VAL A 75 -1.09 -5.91 -26.74
N PRO A 76 -0.67 -5.05 -27.70
CA PRO A 76 -1.59 -4.14 -28.36
C PRO A 76 -2.63 -4.90 -29.17
N VAL A 77 -3.91 -4.58 -28.95
CA VAL A 77 -5.01 -5.19 -29.70
C VAL A 77 -5.06 -4.59 -31.11
N GLN A 78 -4.50 -5.31 -32.08
CA GLN A 78 -4.48 -4.91 -33.49
C GLN A 78 -5.91 -4.85 -34.04
N GLY A 79 -6.39 -3.66 -34.39
CA GLY A 79 -7.75 -3.41 -34.89
C GLY A 79 -8.69 -2.70 -33.90
N ALA A 80 -8.23 -2.45 -32.67
CA ALA A 80 -8.95 -1.61 -31.72
C ALA A 80 -8.87 -0.12 -32.09
N GLN A 81 -9.84 0.66 -31.62
CA GLN A 81 -9.82 2.11 -31.77
C GLN A 81 -8.66 2.71 -30.96
N ARG A 82 -7.91 3.61 -31.60
CA ARG A 82 -6.85 4.35 -30.93
C ARG A 82 -7.43 5.41 -30.00
N ILE A 83 -6.89 5.49 -28.80
CA ILE A 83 -7.29 6.46 -27.79
C ILE A 83 -6.23 7.57 -27.74
N LYS A 84 -6.69 8.82 -27.81
CA LYS A 84 -5.84 10.01 -27.68
C LYS A 84 -5.77 10.41 -26.22
N VAL A 85 -4.59 10.33 -25.63
CA VAL A 85 -4.33 10.77 -24.26
C VAL A 85 -3.75 12.18 -24.31
N HIS A 86 -4.49 13.14 -23.77
CA HIS A 86 -4.07 14.52 -23.58
C HIS A 86 -3.39 14.68 -22.23
N PHE A 87 -2.28 15.41 -22.21
CA PHE A 87 -1.53 15.69 -21.00
C PHE A 87 -1.74 17.13 -20.58
N ASN A 88 -2.26 17.28 -19.37
CA ASN A 88 -2.45 18.58 -18.74
C ASN A 88 -1.56 18.68 -17.49
N ALA A 89 -0.99 19.86 -17.29
CA ALA A 89 0.01 20.13 -16.26
C ALA A 89 -0.32 21.45 -15.57
N ASP A 90 -0.74 21.35 -14.33
CA ASP A 90 -1.12 22.47 -13.47
C ASP A 90 -0.24 22.52 -12.22
N ARG A 91 -0.25 23.68 -11.58
CA ARG A 91 0.43 23.92 -10.30
C ARG A 91 -0.40 24.80 -9.40
N ALA A 92 -0.28 24.61 -8.10
CA ALA A 92 -0.78 25.57 -7.13
C ALA A 92 0.00 26.89 -7.22
N GLU A 93 -0.68 28.01 -6.99
CA GLU A 93 -0.06 29.35 -7.01
C GLU A 93 1.07 29.50 -5.98
N SER A 94 0.96 28.78 -4.85
CA SER A 94 1.96 28.75 -3.78
C SER A 94 3.26 28.02 -4.16
N LEU A 95 3.29 27.33 -5.31
CA LEU A 95 4.44 26.58 -5.82
C LEU A 95 5.09 27.33 -7.00
N PRO A 96 6.24 28.00 -6.80
CA PRO A 96 6.94 28.79 -7.83
C PRO A 96 7.70 27.91 -8.83
N TRP A 97 7.08 26.83 -9.31
CA TRP A 97 7.64 25.95 -10.32
C TRP A 97 7.07 26.26 -11.70
N THR A 98 7.81 25.94 -12.75
CA THR A 98 7.25 25.78 -14.10
C THR A 98 7.08 24.29 -14.31
N PHE A 99 5.87 23.85 -14.61
CA PHE A 99 5.56 22.45 -14.89
C PHE A 99 4.83 22.37 -16.22
N THR A 100 5.43 21.70 -17.19
CA THR A 100 4.90 21.62 -18.56
C THR A 100 5.08 20.23 -19.15
N PRO A 101 4.10 19.70 -19.89
CA PRO A 101 4.28 18.46 -20.61
C PRO A 101 5.13 18.74 -21.85
N GLN A 102 6.08 17.86 -22.17
CA GLN A 102 6.86 17.98 -23.41
C GLN A 102 5.98 17.69 -24.64
N GLN A 103 4.95 16.86 -24.47
CA GLN A 103 4.02 16.44 -25.51
C GLN A 103 2.59 16.76 -25.05
N ARG A 104 1.78 17.42 -25.88
CA ARG A 104 0.39 17.77 -25.51
C ARG A 104 -0.55 16.57 -25.55
N PHE A 105 -0.31 15.65 -26.47
CA PHE A 105 -1.07 14.42 -26.60
C PHE A 105 -0.23 13.32 -27.23
N VAL A 106 -0.58 12.08 -26.92
CA VAL A 106 -0.14 10.89 -27.65
C VAL A 106 -1.33 10.01 -27.96
N THR A 107 -1.21 9.23 -29.03
CA THR A 107 -2.26 8.32 -29.47
C THR A 107 -1.76 6.90 -29.28
N VAL A 108 -2.48 6.09 -28.50
CA VAL A 108 -2.07 4.75 -28.09
C VAL A 108 -3.17 3.75 -28.36
N LEU A 109 -2.80 2.50 -28.64
CA LEU A 109 -3.74 1.39 -28.68
C LEU A 109 -3.99 0.85 -27.25
N PRO A 110 -5.19 0.32 -26.96
CA PRO A 110 -5.39 -0.47 -25.75
C PRO A 110 -4.41 -1.66 -25.70
N GLY A 111 -3.74 -1.83 -24.55
CA GLY A 111 -2.64 -2.76 -24.32
C GLY A 111 -1.26 -2.23 -24.72
N GLU A 112 -1.17 -1.10 -25.42
CA GLU A 112 0.12 -0.48 -25.79
C GLU A 112 0.69 0.31 -24.61
N THR A 113 1.96 0.05 -24.29
CA THR A 113 2.69 0.83 -23.29
C THR A 113 3.28 2.08 -23.96
N SER A 114 3.05 3.24 -23.35
CA SER A 114 3.52 4.52 -23.86
C SER A 114 4.25 5.32 -22.79
N LEU A 115 5.21 6.13 -23.24
CA LEU A 115 6.05 6.98 -22.41
C LEU A 115 5.81 8.44 -22.77
N ALA A 116 5.44 9.25 -21.78
CA ALA A 116 5.34 10.69 -21.90
C ALA A 116 6.39 11.35 -20.99
N PHE A 117 6.78 12.58 -21.30
CA PHE A 117 7.75 13.34 -20.49
C PHE A 117 7.14 14.65 -20.01
N TYR A 118 7.38 14.99 -18.75
CA TYR A 118 7.11 16.30 -18.20
C TYR A 118 8.39 16.97 -17.74
N THR A 119 8.47 18.27 -17.90
CA THR A 119 9.59 19.07 -17.41
C THR A 119 9.11 19.90 -16.22
N ALA A 120 9.83 19.79 -15.10
CA ALA A 120 9.62 20.61 -13.91
C ALA A 120 10.86 21.46 -13.62
N LYS A 121 10.66 22.75 -13.35
CA LYS A 121 11.71 23.70 -13.03
C LYS A 121 11.37 24.50 -11.78
N ASN A 122 12.27 24.54 -10.81
CA ASN A 122 12.12 25.39 -9.64
C ASN A 122 12.65 26.80 -9.92
N ASN A 123 11.77 27.79 -10.03
CA ASN A 123 12.16 29.19 -10.27
C ASN A 123 12.51 29.95 -8.97
N SER A 124 12.45 29.28 -7.81
CA SER A 124 12.81 29.86 -6.52
C SER A 124 14.31 29.83 -6.26
N LYS A 125 14.75 30.62 -5.28
CA LYS A 125 16.09 30.60 -4.70
C LYS A 125 16.23 29.60 -3.53
N GLN A 126 15.15 28.87 -3.22
CA GLN A 126 15.08 27.92 -2.13
C GLN A 126 14.73 26.53 -2.68
N ASP A 127 15.22 25.50 -2.01
CA ASP A 127 14.79 24.13 -2.22
C ASP A 127 13.32 24.00 -1.84
N ILE A 128 12.51 23.40 -2.71
CA ILE A 128 11.09 23.20 -2.47
C ILE A 128 10.78 21.72 -2.66
N ILE A 129 9.90 21.21 -1.81
CA ILE A 129 9.33 19.87 -1.95
C ILE A 129 7.93 20.03 -2.51
N GLY A 130 7.66 19.32 -3.61
CA GLY A 130 6.37 19.26 -4.25
C GLY A 130 5.78 17.85 -4.16
N ILE A 131 4.47 17.79 -4.00
CA ILE A 131 3.68 16.58 -4.18
C ILE A 131 2.71 16.81 -5.33
N ALA A 132 2.55 15.82 -6.21
CA ALA A 132 1.58 15.91 -7.28
C ALA A 132 0.34 15.08 -6.96
N THR A 133 -0.80 15.52 -7.44
CA THR A 133 -2.00 14.69 -7.56
C THR A 133 -2.37 14.57 -9.03
N TYR A 134 -3.02 13.47 -9.41
CA TYR A 134 -3.47 13.27 -10.77
C TYR A 134 -4.96 12.93 -10.82
N ASN A 135 -5.59 13.29 -11.94
CA ASN A 135 -6.92 12.84 -12.29
C ASN A 135 -6.97 12.39 -13.74
N VAL A 136 -7.83 11.41 -14.01
CA VAL A 136 -8.09 10.87 -15.35
C VAL A 136 -9.54 11.17 -15.68
N THR A 137 -9.78 11.80 -16.82
CA THR A 137 -11.12 12.16 -17.29
C THR A 137 -11.33 11.60 -18.70
N PRO A 138 -12.48 10.97 -19.00
CA PRO A 138 -13.64 10.73 -18.13
C PRO A 138 -13.40 9.69 -17.02
N ASP A 139 -14.06 9.83 -15.87
CA ASP A 139 -13.86 8.99 -14.67
C ASP A 139 -14.05 7.49 -14.92
N ARG A 140 -14.92 7.14 -15.88
CA ARG A 140 -15.17 5.76 -16.32
C ARG A 140 -13.93 5.06 -16.92
N VAL A 141 -12.94 5.83 -17.40
CA VAL A 141 -11.67 5.30 -17.91
C VAL A 141 -10.66 5.04 -16.80
N ALA A 142 -10.78 5.74 -15.66
CA ALA A 142 -9.82 5.67 -14.58
C ALA A 142 -9.49 4.24 -14.10
N PRO A 143 -10.43 3.26 -14.04
CA PRO A 143 -10.12 1.89 -13.65
C PRO A 143 -9.22 1.13 -14.63
N TYR A 144 -9.27 1.50 -15.92
CA TYR A 144 -8.54 0.88 -17.02
C TYR A 144 -7.22 1.59 -17.31
N PHE A 145 -7.07 2.84 -16.88
CA PHE A 145 -5.85 3.61 -17.01
C PHE A 145 -4.85 3.20 -15.93
N SER A 146 -3.85 2.40 -16.30
CA SER A 146 -2.83 1.92 -15.38
C SER A 146 -1.53 2.70 -15.58
N LYS A 147 -1.20 3.52 -14.58
CA LYS A 147 0.08 4.23 -14.52
C LYS A 147 1.13 3.30 -13.89
N VAL A 148 2.22 3.04 -14.61
CA VAL A 148 3.27 2.09 -14.22
C VAL A 148 4.30 2.75 -13.30
N GLU A 149 4.70 4.00 -13.59
CA GLU A 149 5.75 4.70 -12.83
C GLU A 149 5.28 6.03 -12.29
N CYS A 150 5.41 6.23 -10.97
CA CYS A 150 4.69 7.27 -10.24
C CYS A 150 5.56 8.30 -9.52
N PHE A 151 5.94 9.37 -10.23
CA PHE A 151 6.29 10.67 -9.64
C PHE A 151 5.16 11.27 -8.78
N CYS A 152 3.92 10.76 -8.87
CA CYS A 152 2.77 11.35 -8.20
C CYS A 152 2.68 10.99 -6.71
N PHE A 153 3.36 9.95 -6.25
CA PHE A 153 3.32 9.55 -4.84
C PHE A 153 4.66 9.74 -4.13
N GLU A 154 5.69 10.16 -4.85
CA GLU A 154 7.00 10.41 -4.29
C GLU A 154 7.27 11.91 -4.21
N GLU A 155 7.67 12.36 -3.03
CA GLU A 155 8.11 13.73 -2.76
C GLU A 155 9.20 14.12 -3.77
N GLN A 156 8.88 15.07 -4.65
CA GLN A 156 9.88 15.63 -5.56
C GLN A 156 10.53 16.82 -4.86
N LYS A 157 11.80 16.69 -4.51
CA LYS A 157 12.60 17.81 -4.04
C LYS A 157 13.37 18.38 -5.23
N LEU A 158 13.04 19.61 -5.63
CA LEU A 158 13.84 20.38 -6.59
C LEU A 158 14.65 21.44 -5.87
N LEU A 159 15.96 21.45 -6.12
CA LEU A 159 16.88 22.48 -5.66
C LEU A 159 16.56 23.83 -6.32
N ALA A 160 17.09 24.90 -5.74
CA ALA A 160 16.95 26.24 -6.31
C ALA A 160 17.46 26.31 -7.77
N GLY A 161 16.60 26.69 -8.71
CA GLY A 161 16.95 26.80 -10.13
C GLY A 161 17.06 25.48 -10.89
N GLU A 162 16.84 24.33 -10.24
CA GLU A 162 16.96 23.01 -10.85
C GLU A 162 15.82 22.75 -11.84
N GLU A 163 16.15 22.06 -12.93
CA GLU A 163 15.23 21.62 -13.97
C GLU A 163 15.42 20.12 -14.20
N VAL A 164 14.32 19.36 -14.13
CA VAL A 164 14.32 17.90 -14.21
C VAL A 164 13.23 17.44 -15.17
N ASP A 165 13.58 16.46 -16.00
CA ASP A 165 12.64 15.72 -16.83
C ASP A 165 12.12 14.48 -16.09
N MET A 166 10.81 14.39 -15.97
CA MET A 166 10.08 13.33 -15.27
C MET A 166 9.37 12.43 -16.30
N PRO A 167 9.90 11.21 -16.55
CA PRO A 167 9.22 10.24 -17.41
C PRO A 167 7.91 9.73 -16.80
N LEU A 168 6.91 9.47 -17.61
CA LEU A 168 5.64 8.90 -17.22
C LEU A 168 5.35 7.69 -18.10
N LEU A 169 5.50 6.49 -17.53
CA LEU A 169 5.14 5.24 -18.17
C LEU A 169 3.69 4.87 -17.83
N PHE A 170 2.86 4.67 -18.85
CA PHE A 170 1.45 4.31 -18.69
C PHE A 170 0.98 3.39 -19.81
N PHE A 171 -0.12 2.68 -19.56
CA PHE A 171 -0.86 1.92 -20.57
C PHE A 171 -2.35 1.94 -20.25
N ILE A 172 -3.17 1.65 -21.26
CA ILE A 172 -4.63 1.49 -21.10
C ILE A 172 -4.93 0.00 -21.22
N ASP A 173 -5.59 -0.58 -20.22
CA ASP A 173 -5.97 -1.99 -20.25
C ASP A 173 -6.96 -2.28 -21.40
N LYS A 174 -6.78 -3.41 -22.08
CA LYS A 174 -7.66 -3.88 -23.17
C LYS A 174 -9.10 -4.12 -22.71
N ASP A 175 -9.30 -4.38 -21.42
CA ASP A 175 -10.63 -4.61 -20.80
C ASP A 175 -11.57 -3.40 -21.00
N ILE A 176 -11.05 -2.22 -21.34
CA ILE A 176 -11.84 -1.03 -21.71
C ILE A 176 -12.73 -1.27 -22.94
N LEU A 177 -12.34 -2.19 -23.83
CA LEU A 177 -13.08 -2.52 -25.05
C LEU A 177 -14.34 -3.33 -24.76
N ASP A 178 -14.32 -4.11 -23.68
CA ASP A 178 -15.44 -4.97 -23.29
C ASP A 178 -16.50 -4.21 -22.49
N ASP A 179 -16.12 -3.10 -21.84
CA ASP A 179 -17.02 -2.28 -21.04
C ASP A 179 -17.98 -1.44 -21.92
N PRO A 180 -19.31 -1.70 -21.87
CA PRO A 180 -20.29 -0.88 -22.56
C PRO A 180 -20.25 0.59 -22.12
N ALA A 181 -19.92 0.84 -20.86
CA ALA A 181 -19.78 2.16 -20.32
C ALA A 181 -18.52 2.85 -20.81
N CYS A 182 -17.59 2.19 -21.51
CA CYS A 182 -16.42 2.83 -22.12
C CYS A 182 -16.48 2.92 -23.65
N ARG A 183 -17.61 2.56 -24.27
CA ARG A 183 -17.80 2.68 -25.73
C ARG A 183 -17.71 4.14 -26.19
N ASN A 184 -17.04 4.38 -27.32
CA ASN A 184 -16.85 5.69 -27.97
C ASN A 184 -16.03 6.70 -27.15
N ILE A 185 -15.01 6.24 -26.40
CA ILE A 185 -14.05 7.15 -25.79
C ILE A 185 -12.83 7.26 -26.69
N ASP A 186 -12.69 8.43 -27.29
CA ASP A 186 -11.59 8.70 -28.22
C ASP A 186 -10.53 9.58 -27.57
N ASP A 187 -10.92 10.36 -26.57
CA ASP A 187 -10.08 11.32 -25.88
C ASP A 187 -10.12 11.08 -24.37
N VAL A 188 -8.93 10.95 -23.79
CA VAL A 188 -8.71 10.82 -22.34
C VAL A 188 -7.80 11.95 -21.93
N VAL A 189 -8.13 12.65 -20.85
CA VAL A 189 -7.30 13.72 -20.31
C VAL A 189 -6.67 13.23 -19.02
N LEU A 190 -5.34 13.22 -18.99
CA LEU A 190 -4.56 13.00 -17.80
C LEU A 190 -4.05 14.34 -17.29
N SER A 191 -4.63 14.81 -16.19
CA SER A 191 -4.25 16.08 -15.56
C SER A 191 -3.42 15.81 -14.32
N TYR A 192 -2.28 16.52 -14.22
CA TYR A 192 -1.43 16.56 -13.03
C TYR A 192 -1.48 17.94 -12.41
N THR A 193 -1.59 18.01 -11.09
CA THR A 193 -1.48 19.26 -10.33
C THR A 193 -0.44 19.11 -9.23
N PHE A 194 0.56 19.99 -9.23
CA PHE A 194 1.57 20.04 -8.18
C PHE A 194 1.20 21.00 -7.05
N PHE A 195 1.41 20.55 -5.82
CA PHE A 195 1.23 21.32 -4.59
C PHE A 195 2.53 21.40 -3.81
N ARG A 196 2.71 22.52 -3.11
CA ARG A 196 3.85 22.71 -2.21
C ARG A 196 3.64 21.95 -0.90
N ALA A 197 4.60 21.13 -0.52
CA ALA A 197 4.59 20.36 0.73
C ALA A 197 5.78 20.75 1.62
N ARG A 198 5.61 20.65 2.95
CA ARG A 198 6.70 20.75 3.93
C ARG A 198 6.73 19.51 4.80
N ARG A 199 7.93 19.16 5.28
CA ARG A 199 8.07 18.21 6.39
C ARG A 199 8.03 18.96 7.71
N ASN A 200 7.15 18.54 8.61
CA ASN A 200 7.15 19.02 9.99
C ASN A 200 8.35 18.44 10.78
N GLN A 201 8.60 18.93 12.00
CA GLN A 201 9.72 18.48 12.83
C GLN A 201 9.67 16.98 13.20
N LYS A 202 8.51 16.34 13.06
CA LYS A 202 8.30 14.90 13.28
C LYS A 202 8.48 14.07 12.01
N GLY A 203 8.83 14.70 10.89
CA GLY A 203 9.04 14.06 9.60
C GLY A 203 7.76 13.75 8.82
N HIS A 204 6.58 14.22 9.27
CA HIS A 204 5.32 14.06 8.54
C HIS A 204 5.15 15.17 7.51
N LEU A 205 4.52 14.83 6.39
CA LEU A 205 4.16 15.78 5.35
C LEU A 205 2.94 16.60 5.77
N GLU A 206 3.09 17.92 5.74
CA GLU A 206 2.02 18.88 5.92
C GLU A 206 1.95 19.81 4.69
N PRO A 207 0.75 20.12 4.18
CA PRO A 207 0.60 21.13 3.14
C PRO A 207 1.16 22.48 3.63
N ASP A 208 1.86 23.22 2.77
CA ASP A 208 2.51 24.49 3.15
C ASP A 208 1.51 25.66 3.33
N ALA A 209 0.23 25.43 3.03
CA ALA A 209 -0.81 26.44 3.24
C ALA A 209 -1.02 26.70 4.74
N ALA A 210 -1.33 27.95 5.10
CA ALA A 210 -1.57 28.31 6.49
C ALA A 210 -2.78 27.54 7.03
N GLU A 211 -2.71 27.02 8.26
CA GLU A 211 -3.72 26.09 8.79
C GLU A 211 -5.15 26.64 8.75
N ASN A 212 -5.28 27.95 8.96
CA ASN A 212 -6.52 28.71 8.83
C ASN A 212 -7.06 28.73 7.38
N GLU A 213 -6.20 28.82 6.36
CA GLU A 213 -6.60 28.77 4.94
C GLU A 213 -7.02 27.35 4.54
N VAL A 214 -6.30 26.35 5.04
CA VAL A 214 -6.58 24.92 4.84
C VAL A 214 -7.92 24.55 5.50
N GLN A 215 -8.21 25.06 6.70
CA GLN A 215 -9.49 24.86 7.38
C GLN A 215 -10.64 25.59 6.70
N THR A 216 -10.42 26.82 6.22
CA THR A 216 -11.43 27.59 5.49
C THR A 216 -11.82 26.91 4.18
N SER A 217 -10.85 26.40 3.42
CA SER A 217 -11.11 25.65 2.18
C SER A 217 -11.81 24.31 2.42
N MET A 218 -11.62 23.69 3.59
CA MET A 218 -12.35 22.48 4.00
C MET A 218 -13.72 22.76 4.67
N GLY A 219 -14.16 24.03 4.73
CA GLY A 219 -15.46 24.39 5.31
C GLY A 219 -15.50 24.43 6.84
N PHE A 220 -14.34 24.40 7.51
CA PHE A 220 -14.21 24.44 8.97
C PHE A 220 -13.86 25.83 9.52
N GLY A 221 -13.82 26.88 8.68
CA GLY A 221 -13.36 28.22 9.07
C GLY A 221 -14.17 28.92 10.16
N GLU A 222 -15.43 28.52 10.41
CA GLU A 222 -16.29 29.11 11.46
C GLU A 222 -16.17 28.44 12.84
N TYR A 223 -15.42 27.34 12.97
CA TYR A 223 -15.36 26.59 14.23
C TYR A 223 -14.12 26.96 15.05
N GLU A 224 -14.32 27.33 16.32
CA GLU A 224 -13.22 27.60 17.25
C GLU A 224 -12.42 26.32 17.51
N HIS A 225 -11.18 26.28 17.01
CA HIS A 225 -10.32 25.11 17.13
C HIS A 225 -9.66 25.04 18.51
N ALA A 226 -9.57 23.82 19.05
CA ALA A 226 -8.85 23.58 20.30
C ALA A 226 -7.38 24.02 20.16
N PRO A 227 -6.79 24.69 21.18
CA PRO A 227 -5.41 25.13 21.13
C PRO A 227 -4.49 23.93 20.93
N LYS A 228 -3.55 24.03 19.99
CA LYS A 228 -2.55 22.98 19.76
C LYS A 228 -1.73 22.80 21.04
N ALA A 229 -1.64 21.57 21.52
CA ALA A 229 -0.74 21.22 22.62
C ALA A 229 0.70 21.54 22.19
N GLU A 230 1.33 22.51 22.86
CA GLU A 230 2.74 22.85 22.64
C GLU A 230 3.61 21.60 22.81
N VAL A 231 4.40 21.30 21.78
CA VAL A 231 5.44 20.27 21.86
C VAL A 231 6.46 20.77 22.88
N ARG A 232 6.47 20.16 24.07
CA ARG A 232 7.42 20.46 25.15
C ARG A 232 8.84 20.18 24.67
N ASN A 233 9.50 21.18 24.09
CA ASN A 233 10.89 21.10 23.68
C ASN A 233 11.76 20.89 24.92
N GLY A 234 12.49 19.77 24.95
CA GLY A 234 13.48 19.46 25.98
C GLY A 234 14.70 20.34 25.81
N LYS A 235 14.65 21.54 26.40
CA LYS A 235 15.81 22.40 26.65
C LYS A 235 15.49 23.19 27.91
N ASP A 236 16.00 22.72 29.05
CA ASP A 236 16.41 23.54 30.20
C ASP A 236 16.79 22.62 31.36
N SER A 237 18.07 22.23 31.39
CA SER A 237 18.74 21.89 32.65
C SER A 237 20.24 22.16 32.52
N SER A 238 20.59 23.38 32.15
CA SER A 238 21.87 23.99 32.52
C SER A 238 21.53 25.29 33.23
N ASN A 239 21.52 25.25 34.56
CA ASN A 239 21.94 26.31 35.49
C ASN A 239 21.16 26.22 36.81
N THR A 240 21.71 25.50 37.78
CA THR A 240 21.44 25.79 39.19
C THR A 240 22.77 25.83 39.92
N LYS A 241 23.29 27.05 40.06
CA LYS A 241 24.17 27.44 41.15
C LYS A 241 23.54 26.99 42.48
N SER A 242 24.31 26.29 43.30
CA SER A 242 24.45 26.54 44.73
C SER A 242 25.71 25.86 45.24
#